data_AF-A0A7K2N2Y2-F1
#
_entry.id   AF-A0A7K2N2Y2-F1
#
_cell.length_a   1.000
_cell.length_b   1.000
_cell.length_c   1.000
_cell.angle_alpha   90.00
_cell.angle_beta   90.00
_cell.angle_gamma   90.00
#
_symmetry.space_group_name_H-M   'P 1'
#
loop_
_entity.id
_entity.type
_entity.pdbx_description
1 polymer ?
#
loop_
_entity_poly.entity_id
_entity_poly.type
_entity_poly.pdbx_seq_one_letter_code
_entity_poly.pdbx_strand_id
1 'polypeptide(L)'
;MLPPSWDHQPTPVTARTPDPLTPTRDITHAHFQTGDTVVVLKGVAGGELWGDSMRIVAPSWHTPTDEDGWRLRDPTGGAQSYVTAHPRYLVHLSRRCPDCLIYLRAMEDTLLTRFAGRDELIDCGWYTTTALGQLVHTADARGGR
;
A
#
# COMPACT_ATOMS: atom_id res chain seq x y z
N MET A 1 -24.15 -13.13 -27.88
CA MET A 1 -23.77 -12.47 -26.61
C MET A 1 -22.76 -13.38 -25.91
N LEU A 2 -21.49 -12.98 -25.87
CA LEU A 2 -20.51 -13.62 -24.99
C LEU A 2 -20.65 -13.02 -23.58
N PRO A 3 -20.51 -13.81 -22.50
CA PRO A 3 -20.52 -13.25 -21.14
C PRO A 3 -19.31 -12.33 -20.93
N PRO A 4 -19.39 -11.35 -20.02
CA PRO A 4 -18.22 -10.55 -19.65
C PRO A 4 -17.17 -11.48 -19.05
N SER A 5 -15.96 -11.44 -19.60
CA SER A 5 -14.77 -12.04 -19.01
C SER A 5 -14.63 -11.48 -17.59
N TRP A 6 -14.76 -12.32 -16.58
CA TRP A 6 -14.18 -12.02 -15.29
C TRP A 6 -12.68 -11.96 -15.53
N ASP A 7 -12.12 -10.76 -15.58
CA ASP A 7 -10.68 -10.57 -15.53
C ASP A 7 -10.20 -11.30 -14.29
N HIS A 8 -9.62 -12.49 -14.48
CA HIS A 8 -8.82 -13.12 -13.46
C HIS A 8 -7.68 -12.15 -13.19
N GLN A 9 -7.80 -11.36 -12.12
CA GLN A 9 -6.64 -10.66 -11.59
C GLN A 9 -5.57 -11.75 -11.39
N PRO A 10 -4.39 -11.61 -12.02
CA PRO A 10 -3.35 -12.62 -11.90
C PRO A 10 -3.06 -12.84 -10.42
N THR A 11 -3.04 -14.12 -10.02
CA THR A 11 -2.75 -14.46 -8.63
C THR A 11 -1.35 -13.96 -8.30
N PRO A 12 -1.17 -13.12 -7.27
CA PRO A 12 0.14 -12.61 -6.91
C PRO A 12 1.11 -13.74 -6.59
N VAL A 13 2.33 -13.66 -7.12
CA VAL A 13 3.45 -14.47 -6.64
C VAL A 13 4.07 -13.73 -5.46
N THR A 14 3.92 -14.30 -4.26
CA THR A 14 4.53 -13.70 -3.06
C THR A 14 6.04 -13.92 -3.07
N ALA A 15 6.81 -12.83 -3.07
CA ALA A 15 8.26 -12.85 -2.96
C ALA A 15 8.70 -12.02 -1.75
N ARG A 16 9.04 -12.68 -0.62
CA ARG A 16 9.45 -12.02 0.63
C ARG A 16 10.73 -11.21 0.45
N THR A 17 10.56 -9.99 -0.03
CA THR A 17 11.62 -9.01 -0.29
C THR A 17 11.57 -7.99 0.82
N PRO A 18 12.69 -7.59 1.43
CA PRO A 18 12.67 -6.52 2.43
C PRO A 18 12.17 -5.20 1.82
N ASP A 19 11.32 -4.47 2.55
CA ASP A 19 10.95 -3.11 2.17
C ASP A 19 12.13 -2.17 2.51
N PRO A 20 12.73 -1.51 1.50
CA PRO A 20 13.93 -0.69 1.71
C PRO A 20 13.64 0.68 2.32
N LEU A 21 12.40 1.18 2.28
CA LEU A 21 12.11 2.61 2.48
C LEU A 21 10.92 2.89 3.39
N THR A 22 9.81 2.13 3.30
CA THR A 22 8.61 2.39 4.11
C THR A 22 8.89 2.43 5.62
N PRO A 23 9.69 1.51 6.21
CA PRO A 23 9.91 1.49 7.65
C PRO A 23 10.53 2.78 8.19
N THR A 24 11.39 3.43 7.40
CA THR A 24 12.15 4.64 7.77
C THR A 24 11.53 5.91 7.22
N ARG A 25 10.36 5.82 6.57
CA ARG A 25 9.72 6.96 5.94
C ARG A 25 9.06 7.85 7.00
N ASP A 26 9.57 9.06 7.14
CA ASP A 26 9.03 10.08 8.05
C ASP A 26 7.92 10.87 7.36
N ILE A 27 6.68 10.55 7.68
CA ILE A 27 5.48 11.21 7.15
C ILE A 27 4.51 11.44 8.30
N THR A 28 4.14 12.70 8.52
CA THR A 28 3.16 13.06 9.53
C THR A 28 1.73 12.80 9.06
N HIS A 29 0.80 12.65 10.01
CA HIS A 29 -0.62 12.49 9.70
C HIS A 29 -1.17 13.64 8.84
N ALA A 30 -0.72 14.88 9.09
CA ALA A 30 -1.13 16.09 8.37
C ALA A 30 -0.67 16.14 6.88
N HIS A 31 0.19 15.22 6.45
CA HIS A 31 0.57 15.10 5.03
C HIS A 31 -0.62 14.76 4.13
N PHE A 32 -1.63 14.11 4.68
CA PHE A 32 -2.83 13.69 3.98
C PHE A 32 -4.08 14.39 4.51
N GLN A 33 -5.17 14.28 3.73
CA GLN A 33 -6.48 14.74 4.16
C GLN A 33 -7.60 13.82 3.67
N THR A 34 -8.75 13.90 4.33
CA THR A 34 -9.98 13.24 3.87
C THR A 34 -10.28 13.60 2.42
N GLY A 35 -10.61 12.58 1.64
CA GLY A 35 -10.91 12.70 0.22
C GLY A 35 -9.74 12.39 -0.70
N ASP A 36 -8.50 12.40 -0.20
CA ASP A 36 -7.31 12.02 -0.98
C ASP A 36 -7.41 10.58 -1.49
N THR A 37 -6.95 10.39 -2.73
CA THR A 37 -6.71 9.07 -3.32
C THR A 37 -5.25 8.72 -3.12
N VAL A 38 -5.02 7.57 -2.49
CA VAL A 38 -3.69 7.07 -2.14
C VAL A 38 -3.50 5.65 -2.66
N VAL A 39 -2.24 5.23 -2.76
CA VAL A 39 -1.85 3.84 -2.97
C VAL A 39 -1.05 3.33 -1.79
N VAL A 40 -1.31 2.08 -1.40
CA VAL A 40 -0.44 1.28 -0.55
C VAL A 40 0.41 0.41 -1.47
N LEU A 41 1.68 0.76 -1.65
CA LEU A 41 2.60 0.00 -2.51
C LEU A 41 2.86 -1.38 -1.92
N LYS A 42 2.85 -2.42 -2.75
CA LYS A 42 3.06 -3.81 -2.33
C LYS A 42 4.13 -4.53 -3.14
N GLY A 43 4.42 -4.09 -4.35
CA GLY A 43 5.42 -4.74 -5.20
C GLY A 43 5.37 -4.22 -6.63
N VAL A 44 5.41 -5.13 -7.59
CA VAL A 44 5.50 -4.81 -9.03
C VAL A 44 4.54 -5.65 -9.86
N ALA A 45 4.07 -5.11 -10.98
CA ALA A 45 3.30 -5.84 -11.97
C ALA A 45 3.62 -5.28 -13.36
N GLY A 46 3.91 -6.14 -14.34
CA GLY A 46 4.18 -5.70 -15.71
C GLY A 46 5.31 -4.66 -15.84
N GLY A 47 6.32 -4.72 -14.99
CA GLY A 47 7.43 -3.76 -14.99
C GLY A 47 7.12 -2.40 -14.36
N GLU A 48 5.98 -2.23 -13.68
CA GLU A 48 5.61 -1.02 -12.96
C GLU A 48 5.38 -1.30 -11.47
N LEU A 49 5.39 -0.24 -10.64
CA LEU A 49 5.00 -0.36 -9.25
C LEU A 49 3.53 -0.76 -9.13
N TRP A 50 3.23 -1.64 -8.18
CA TRP A 50 1.90 -2.16 -7.94
C TRP A 50 1.51 -2.03 -6.46
N GLY A 51 0.22 -1.79 -6.22
CA GLY A 51 -0.35 -1.63 -4.89
C GLY A 51 -1.86 -1.41 -4.91
N ASP A 52 -2.45 -1.32 -3.73
CA ASP A 52 -3.89 -1.10 -3.57
C ASP A 52 -4.21 0.40 -3.63
N SER A 53 -5.07 0.79 -4.57
CA SER A 53 -5.60 2.15 -4.63
C SER A 53 -6.78 2.30 -3.68
N MET A 54 -6.74 3.30 -2.80
CA MET A 54 -7.75 3.53 -1.77
C MET A 54 -8.07 5.02 -1.61
N ARG A 55 -9.21 5.32 -0.99
CA ARG A 55 -9.60 6.70 -0.65
C ARG A 55 -9.56 6.92 0.86
N ILE A 56 -8.97 8.02 1.30
CA ILE A 56 -9.01 8.46 2.69
C ILE A 56 -10.42 8.99 2.99
N VAL A 57 -11.06 8.45 4.04
CA VAL A 57 -12.43 8.82 4.41
C VAL A 57 -12.57 9.48 5.78
N ALA A 58 -11.65 9.24 6.71
CA ALA A 58 -11.64 9.87 8.02
C ALA A 58 -10.29 9.68 8.73
N PRO A 59 -9.90 10.58 9.65
CA PRO A 59 -8.85 10.30 10.64
C PRO A 59 -9.21 9.07 11.48
N SER A 60 -8.19 8.39 11.99
CA SER A 60 -8.33 7.17 12.81
C SER A 60 -7.13 7.03 13.75
N TRP A 61 -7.19 6.06 14.67
CA TRP A 61 -6.02 5.60 15.44
C TRP A 61 -5.43 4.33 14.82
N HIS A 62 -4.11 4.26 14.68
CA HIS A 62 -3.41 3.07 14.20
C HIS A 62 -2.68 2.37 15.36
N THR A 63 -3.43 1.51 16.06
CA THR A 63 -2.97 0.77 17.25
C THR A 63 -1.62 0.06 17.11
N PRO A 64 -1.27 -0.58 15.98
CA PRO A 64 -0.02 -1.32 15.85
C PRO A 64 1.23 -0.45 15.92
N THR A 65 1.10 0.85 15.60
CA THR A 65 2.20 1.83 15.72
C THR A 65 1.98 2.81 16.87
N ASP A 66 0.82 2.74 17.54
CA ASP A 66 0.39 3.70 18.57
C ASP A 66 0.44 5.16 18.09
N GLU A 67 0.07 5.39 16.83
CA GLU A 67 0.14 6.68 16.17
C GLU A 67 -1.16 6.99 15.42
N ASP A 68 -1.33 8.26 15.04
CA ASP A 68 -2.45 8.71 14.21
C ASP A 68 -2.44 7.99 12.85
N GLY A 69 -3.60 7.53 12.43
CA GLY A 69 -3.81 6.78 11.20
C GLY A 69 -4.94 7.34 10.34
N TRP A 70 -5.11 6.75 9.17
CA TRP A 70 -6.20 7.10 8.26
C TRP A 70 -7.11 5.90 8.03
N ARG A 71 -8.42 6.14 8.11
CA ARG A 71 -9.44 5.20 7.62
C ARG A 71 -9.49 5.30 6.10
N LEU A 72 -9.26 4.18 5.45
CA LEU A 72 -9.23 4.02 4.00
C LEU A 72 -10.44 3.22 3.55
N ARG A 73 -10.96 3.55 2.36
CA ARG A 73 -12.00 2.81 1.66
C ARG A 73 -11.46 2.26 0.35
N ASP A 74 -11.66 0.97 0.14
CA ASP A 74 -11.43 0.33 -1.15
C ASP A 74 -12.54 0.78 -2.13
N PRO A 75 -12.21 1.38 -3.30
CA PRO A 75 -13.20 1.86 -4.26
C PRO A 75 -13.95 0.73 -4.98
N THR A 76 -13.36 -0.45 -5.11
CA THR A 76 -13.97 -1.62 -5.77
C THR A 76 -14.94 -2.36 -4.85
N GLY A 77 -14.78 -2.18 -3.54
CA GLY A 77 -15.47 -2.99 -2.54
C GLY A 77 -14.93 -4.42 -2.50
N GLY A 78 -15.12 -5.12 -1.39
CA GLY A 78 -14.59 -6.47 -1.23
C GLY A 78 -15.02 -7.07 0.10
N ALA A 79 -14.33 -8.16 0.50
CA ALA A 79 -14.55 -8.79 1.81
C ALA A 79 -14.33 -7.80 2.97
N GLN A 80 -13.46 -6.81 2.77
CA GLN A 80 -13.20 -5.75 3.72
C GLN A 80 -13.11 -4.39 3.00
N SER A 81 -14.22 -3.66 2.97
CA SER A 81 -14.31 -2.38 2.27
C SER A 81 -13.57 -1.23 2.95
N TYR A 82 -13.14 -1.43 4.21
CA TYR A 82 -12.43 -0.41 4.97
C TYR A 82 -11.29 -0.99 5.79
N VAL A 83 -10.16 -0.29 5.76
CA VAL A 83 -8.99 -0.57 6.60
C VAL A 83 -8.49 0.71 7.24
N THR A 84 -7.76 0.59 8.33
CA THR A 84 -7.02 1.71 8.93
C THR A 84 -5.53 1.50 8.68
N ALA A 85 -4.81 2.52 8.23
CA ALA A 85 -3.38 2.44 7.91
C ALA A 85 -2.60 3.63 8.48
N HIS A 86 -1.33 3.40 8.80
CA HIS A 86 -0.41 4.46 9.20
C HIS A 86 -0.07 5.37 7.99
N PRO A 87 0.10 6.70 8.16
CA PRO A 87 0.42 7.63 7.08
C PRO A 87 1.64 7.23 6.24
N ARG A 88 2.67 6.65 6.87
CA ARG A 88 3.89 6.26 6.15
C ARG A 88 3.68 5.19 5.06
N TYR A 89 2.60 4.39 5.16
CA TYR A 89 2.27 3.36 4.16
C TYR A 89 1.61 3.95 2.90
N LEU A 90 1.20 5.23 2.96
CA LEU A 90 0.33 5.84 1.96
C LEU A 90 1.12 6.71 0.99
N VAL A 91 0.73 6.72 -0.28
CA VAL A 91 1.33 7.57 -1.30
C VAL A 91 0.23 8.24 -2.10
N HIS A 92 0.28 9.55 -2.31
CA HIS A 92 -0.70 10.24 -3.15
C HIS A 92 -0.68 9.71 -4.60
N LEU A 93 -1.86 9.38 -5.14
CA LEU A 93 -2.01 9.04 -6.56
C LEU A 93 -2.42 10.25 -7.42
N SER A 94 -3.27 11.13 -6.90
CA SER A 94 -3.91 12.19 -7.70
C SER A 94 -3.23 13.57 -7.58
N ARG A 95 -2.21 13.71 -6.73
CA ARG A 95 -1.53 14.98 -6.46
C ARG A 95 -0.05 14.87 -6.81
N ARG A 96 0.53 15.94 -7.37
CA ARG A 96 1.99 16.09 -7.49
C ARG A 96 2.56 16.47 -6.12
N CYS A 97 2.70 15.49 -5.25
CA CYS A 97 3.31 15.64 -3.93
C CYS A 97 4.81 15.30 -4.02
N PRO A 98 5.73 16.25 -3.74
CA PRO A 98 7.18 16.00 -3.85
C PRO A 98 7.67 14.81 -3.04
N ASP A 99 7.26 14.69 -1.77
CA ASP A 99 7.71 13.60 -0.90
C ASP A 99 7.24 12.23 -1.41
N CYS A 100 6.00 12.16 -1.89
CA CYS A 100 5.45 10.94 -2.50
C CYS A 100 6.16 10.59 -3.82
N LEU A 101 6.49 11.58 -4.65
CA LEU A 101 7.20 11.37 -5.91
C LEU A 101 8.64 10.89 -5.70
N ILE A 102 9.36 11.49 -4.73
CA ILE A 102 10.72 11.05 -4.37
C ILE A 102 10.67 9.60 -3.86
N TYR A 103 9.71 9.30 -3.00
CA TYR A 103 9.51 7.94 -2.49
C TYR A 103 9.20 6.93 -3.60
N LEU A 104 8.26 7.25 -4.50
CA LEU A 104 7.93 6.40 -5.65
C LEU A 104 9.15 6.14 -6.52
N ARG A 105 9.92 7.20 -6.82
CA ARG A 105 11.11 7.06 -7.66
C ARG A 105 12.15 6.13 -7.05
N ALA A 106 12.40 6.27 -5.75
CA ALA A 106 13.35 5.42 -5.05
C ALA A 106 12.88 3.96 -4.95
N MET A 107 11.56 3.74 -4.81
CA MET A 107 10.95 2.41 -4.87
C MET A 107 11.05 1.79 -6.27
N GLU A 108 10.81 2.56 -7.33
CA GLU A 108 11.00 2.12 -8.72
C GLU A 108 12.44 1.67 -8.97
N ASP A 109 13.41 2.53 -8.65
CA ASP A 109 14.83 2.26 -8.88
C ASP A 109 15.27 0.95 -8.18
N THR A 110 14.70 0.67 -7.00
CA THR A 110 15.03 -0.54 -6.22
C THR A 110 14.30 -1.78 -6.74
N LEU A 111 12.97 -1.71 -6.88
CA LEU A 111 12.15 -2.89 -7.18
C LEU A 111 12.22 -3.29 -8.65
N LEU A 112 12.23 -2.34 -9.58
CA LEU A 112 12.28 -2.64 -11.00
C LEU A 112 13.62 -3.24 -11.38
N THR A 113 14.71 -2.78 -10.76
CA THR A 113 16.04 -3.41 -10.91
C THR A 113 16.03 -4.83 -10.36
N ARG A 114 15.45 -5.05 -9.18
CA ARG A 114 15.43 -6.38 -8.53
C ARG A 114 14.61 -7.41 -9.30
N PHE A 115 13.51 -6.98 -9.92
CA PHE A 115 12.59 -7.84 -10.65
C PHE A 115 12.68 -7.66 -12.17
N ALA A 116 13.81 -7.16 -12.67
CA ALA A 116 14.03 -6.95 -14.09
C ALA A 116 13.76 -8.22 -14.90
N GLY A 117 12.98 -8.09 -15.98
CA GLY A 117 12.60 -9.20 -16.85
C GLY A 117 11.47 -10.10 -16.32
N ARG A 118 10.82 -9.74 -15.20
CA ARG A 118 9.62 -10.40 -14.70
C ARG A 118 8.38 -9.55 -14.98
N ASP A 119 7.42 -10.12 -15.70
CA ASP A 119 6.16 -9.44 -16.05
C ASP A 119 4.99 -9.82 -15.11
N GLU A 120 5.19 -10.85 -14.29
CA GLU A 120 4.18 -11.33 -13.35
C GLU A 120 3.89 -10.34 -12.22
N LEU A 121 2.69 -10.45 -11.64
CA LEU A 121 2.32 -9.67 -10.46
C LEU A 121 3.06 -10.24 -9.24
N ILE A 122 3.95 -9.44 -8.68
CA ILE A 122 4.76 -9.80 -7.51
C ILE A 122 4.29 -8.98 -6.32
N ASP A 123 3.82 -9.66 -5.29
CA ASP A 123 3.59 -9.08 -3.97
C ASP A 123 4.82 -9.32 -3.09
N CYS A 124 5.42 -8.25 -2.57
CA CYS A 124 6.62 -8.36 -1.73
C CYS A 124 6.31 -8.88 -0.31
N GLY A 125 5.03 -9.04 0.05
CA GLY A 125 4.59 -9.61 1.32
C GLY A 125 4.80 -8.68 2.51
N TRP A 126 4.74 -7.37 2.27
CA TRP A 126 5.04 -6.34 3.28
C TRP A 126 3.94 -6.07 4.27
N TYR A 127 2.70 -6.39 3.93
CA TYR A 127 1.55 -6.02 4.72
C TYR A 127 0.71 -7.23 5.11
N THR A 128 0.13 -7.12 6.29
CA THR A 128 -0.93 -8.01 6.79
C THR A 128 -2.05 -7.14 7.34
N THR A 129 -3.24 -7.71 7.54
CA THR A 129 -4.36 -6.98 8.15
C THR A 129 -4.74 -7.65 9.46
N THR A 130 -4.90 -6.87 10.53
CA THR A 130 -5.36 -7.39 11.82
C THR A 130 -6.85 -7.72 11.79
N ALA A 131 -7.33 -8.45 12.81
CA ALA A 131 -8.76 -8.72 12.98
C ALA A 131 -9.62 -7.44 13.14
N LEU A 132 -9.02 -6.33 13.56
CA LEU A 132 -9.68 -5.01 13.67
C LEU A 132 -9.67 -4.23 12.34
N GLY A 133 -9.09 -4.80 11.29
CA GLY A 133 -8.96 -4.14 10.00
C GLY A 133 -7.87 -3.07 9.96
N GLN A 134 -6.79 -3.24 10.72
CA GLN A 134 -5.63 -2.36 10.62
C GLN A 134 -4.58 -3.00 9.72
N LEU A 135 -4.14 -2.25 8.72
CA LEU A 135 -3.09 -2.65 7.80
C LEU A 135 -1.73 -2.46 8.49
N VAL A 136 -0.98 -3.53 8.65
CA VAL A 136 0.27 -3.55 9.40
C VAL A 136 1.42 -3.95 8.49
N HIS A 137 2.41 -3.09 8.40
CA HIS A 137 3.66 -3.41 7.74
C HIS A 137 4.48 -4.40 8.60
N THR A 138 5.20 -5.32 7.98
CA THR A 138 5.95 -6.40 8.66
C THR A 138 6.98 -5.90 9.68
N ALA A 139 7.54 -4.70 9.47
CA ALA A 139 8.44 -4.05 10.42
C ALA A 139 7.75 -3.68 11.75
N ASP A 140 6.44 -3.47 11.72
CA ASP A 140 5.64 -2.94 12.83
C ASP A 140 4.80 -3.99 13.54
N ALA A 141 4.66 -5.16 12.91
CA ALA A 141 3.99 -6.31 13.50
C ALA A 141 4.64 -6.79 14.81
N ARG A 142 5.87 -6.34 15.13
CA ARG A 142 6.63 -6.75 16.33
C ARG A 142 6.27 -5.98 17.62
N GLY A 143 5.35 -5.01 17.56
CA GLY A 143 4.92 -4.23 18.73
C GLY A 143 3.91 -4.91 19.66
N GLY A 144 3.31 -6.03 19.26
CA GLY A 144 2.34 -6.75 20.09
C GLY A 144 3.03 -7.74 21.03
N ARG A 145 3.36 -7.29 22.24
CA ARG A 145 3.71 -8.17 23.35
C ARG A 145 2.63 -8.09 24.42
#